data_AF-A0ABD1S4H9-F1
#
_entry.id   AF-A0ABD1S4H9-F1
#
_cell.length_a   1.000
_cell.length_b   1.000
_cell.length_c   1.000
_cell.angle_alpha   90.00
_cell.angle_beta   90.00
_cell.angle_gamma   90.00
#
_symmetry.space_group_name_H-M   'P 1'
#
loop_
_entity.id
_entity.type
_entity.pdbx_description
1 polymer ?
#
loop_
_entity_poly.entity_id
_entity_poly.type
_entity_poly.pdbx_seq_one_letter_code
_entity_poly.pdbx_strand_id
1 'polypeptide(L)'
;MEQLLKQHPKWQGRIVLVQICNPARGKGIDLVEIKAEIEESCHRINKEFGKPGYEPIFFIHRPVSISERMSYYSIAECVVVTAVRDGMNLTPYEYTVCRQGVSGAETGSNLSGPKKSMLVVSEFIGCTPSLRCYFLEFSNMWISSPWAC
;
A
#
# COMPACT_ATOMS: atom_id res chain seq x y z
N MET A 1 4.25 -8.72 -5.44
CA MET A 1 3.01 -8.94 -6.22
C MET A 1 3.09 -10.20 -7.08
N GLU A 2 4.08 -10.35 -7.95
CA GLU A 2 4.23 -11.53 -8.81
C GLU A 2 4.21 -12.86 -8.03
N GLN A 3 5.04 -13.00 -7.00
CA GLN A 3 5.07 -14.22 -6.18
C GLN A 3 3.72 -14.49 -5.50
N LEU A 4 2.99 -13.46 -5.07
CA LEU A 4 1.66 -13.60 -4.49
C LEU A 4 0.68 -14.23 -5.48
N LEU A 5 0.68 -13.75 -6.73
CA LEU A 5 -0.19 -14.28 -7.79
C LEU A 5 0.22 -15.69 -8.23
N LYS A 6 1.51 -16.03 -8.18
CA LYS A 6 2.02 -17.38 -8.47
C LYS A 6 1.65 -18.39 -7.38
N GLN A 7 1.87 -18.04 -6.11
CA GLN A 7 1.62 -18.94 -4.98
C GLN A 7 0.13 -19.07 -4.64
N HIS A 8 -0.69 -18.06 -4.97
CA HIS A 8 -2.11 -18.06 -4.69
C HIS A 8 -2.96 -17.72 -5.92
N PRO A 9 -3.15 -18.68 -6.85
CA PRO A 9 -3.95 -18.47 -8.06
C PRO A 9 -5.39 -18.01 -7.80
N LYS A 10 -5.95 -18.33 -6.63
CA LYS A 10 -7.28 -17.90 -6.19
C LYS A 10 -7.48 -16.37 -6.15
N TRP A 11 -6.39 -15.61 -6.06
CA TRP A 11 -6.42 -14.15 -6.01
C TRP A 11 -6.28 -13.49 -7.37
N GLN A 12 -5.92 -14.24 -8.42
CA GLN A 12 -5.86 -13.73 -9.79
C GLN A 12 -7.27 -13.33 -10.25
N GLY A 13 -7.43 -12.07 -10.68
CA GLY A 13 -8.73 -11.50 -11.05
C GLY A 13 -9.48 -10.84 -9.88
N ARG A 14 -8.91 -10.85 -8.66
CA ARG A 14 -9.53 -10.26 -7.45
C ARG A 14 -8.69 -9.17 -6.81
N ILE A 15 -7.37 -9.27 -6.90
CA ILE A 15 -6.45 -8.29 -6.29
C ILE A 15 -5.92 -7.36 -7.36
N VAL A 16 -5.91 -6.07 -7.04
CA VAL A 16 -5.32 -5.03 -7.87
C VAL A 16 -4.32 -4.25 -7.03
N LEU A 17 -3.11 -4.08 -7.53
CA LEU A 17 -2.08 -3.24 -6.94
C LEU A 17 -2.05 -1.90 -7.68
N VAL A 18 -2.32 -0.80 -6.96
CA VAL A 18 -2.13 0.55 -7.49
C VAL A 18 -0.77 1.07 -7.03
N GLN A 19 0.14 1.26 -7.98
CA GLN A 19 1.49 1.77 -7.72
C GLN A 19 1.59 3.22 -8.21
N ILE A 20 1.70 4.17 -7.28
CA ILE A 20 1.85 5.59 -7.60
C ILE A 20 3.34 5.94 -7.57
N CYS A 21 3.92 6.28 -8.72
CA CYS A 21 5.29 6.75 -8.84
C CYS A 21 5.29 8.28 -8.94
N ASN A 22 5.61 8.95 -7.83
CA ASN A 22 5.79 10.39 -7.85
C ASN A 22 7.12 10.74 -8.54
N PRO A 23 7.13 11.75 -9.44
CA PRO A 23 8.37 12.17 -10.09
C PRO A 23 9.39 12.59 -9.04
N ALA A 24 10.57 12.00 -9.11
CA ALA A 24 11.67 12.34 -8.21
C ALA A 24 12.04 13.82 -8.36
N ARG A 25 12.33 14.49 -7.25
CA ARG A 25 12.76 15.91 -7.23
C ARG A 25 14.22 16.11 -7.67
N GLY A 26 14.97 15.02 -7.92
CA GLY A 26 16.37 15.04 -8.36
C GLY A 26 16.53 14.65 -9.83
N LYS A 27 17.55 15.21 -10.49
CA LYS A 27 17.99 14.80 -11.83
C LYS A 27 19.21 13.89 -11.69
N GLY A 28 19.00 12.58 -11.78
CA GLY A 28 20.06 11.58 -11.81
C GLY A 28 19.71 10.51 -12.84
N ILE A 29 20.70 10.02 -13.58
CA ILE A 29 20.53 8.98 -14.62
C ILE A 29 19.93 7.71 -14.00
N ASP A 30 20.37 7.34 -12.80
CA ASP A 30 19.88 6.19 -12.03
C ASP A 30 18.36 6.20 -11.80
N LEU A 31 17.73 7.37 -11.66
CA LEU A 31 16.29 7.47 -11.41
C LEU A 31 15.46 7.10 -12.65
N VAL A 32 16.00 7.38 -13.84
CA VAL A 32 15.33 7.04 -15.11
C VAL A 32 15.43 5.54 -15.35
N GLU A 33 16.60 4.95 -15.10
CA GLU A 33 16.83 3.51 -15.26
C GLU A 33 15.98 2.69 -14.28
N ILE A 34 15.97 3.07 -12.98
CA ILE A 34 15.14 2.41 -11.96
C ILE A 34 13.66 2.51 -12.33
N LYS A 35 13.21 3.66 -12.84
CA LYS A 35 11.83 3.83 -13.27
C LYS A 35 11.50 2.90 -14.44
N ALA A 36 12.38 2.81 -15.43
CA ALA A 36 12.20 1.93 -16.57
C ALA A 36 12.14 0.45 -16.14
N GLU A 37 13.00 0.04 -15.20
CA GLU A 37 13.00 -1.33 -14.64
C GLU A 37 11.69 -1.65 -13.90
N ILE A 38 11.15 -0.69 -13.15
CA ILE A 38 9.85 -0.84 -12.47
C ILE A 38 8.72 -0.95 -13.51
N GLU A 39 8.72 -0.11 -14.54
CA GLU A 39 7.72 -0.12 -15.61
C GLU A 39 7.75 -1.45 -16.39
N GLU A 40 8.94 -1.93 -16.75
CA GLU A 40 9.14 -3.23 -17.40
C GLU A 40 8.63 -4.37 -16.52
N SER A 41 8.95 -4.35 -15.23
CA SER A 41 8.48 -5.34 -14.27
C SER A 41 6.95 -5.35 -14.15
N CYS A 42 6.33 -4.17 -14.08
CA CYS A 42 4.87 -4.03 -14.05
C CYS A 42 4.25 -4.58 -15.35
N HIS A 43 4.81 -4.23 -16.50
CA HIS A 43 4.33 -4.69 -17.80
C HIS A 43 4.42 -6.22 -17.93
N ARG A 44 5.55 -6.82 -17.53
CA ARG A 44 5.74 -8.27 -17.54
C ARG A 44 4.70 -8.99 -16.68
N ILE A 45 4.44 -8.50 -15.47
CA ILE A 45 3.43 -9.09 -14.57
C ILE A 45 2.02 -8.92 -15.16
N ASN A 46 1.69 -7.74 -15.69
CA ASN A 46 0.38 -7.52 -16.33
C ASN A 46 0.20 -8.40 -17.57
N LYS A 47 1.25 -8.66 -18.33
CA LYS A 47 1.21 -9.58 -19.48
C LYS A 47 1.00 -11.04 -19.05
N GLU A 48 1.62 -11.47 -17.97
CA GLU A 48 1.54 -12.85 -17.47
C GLU A 48 0.20 -13.15 -16.76
N PHE A 49 -0.30 -12.20 -15.96
CA PHE A 49 -1.48 -12.41 -15.09
C PHE A 49 -2.72 -11.59 -15.48
N GLY A 50 -2.59 -10.68 -16.44
CA GLY A 50 -3.70 -9.86 -16.94
C GLY A 50 -4.70 -10.67 -17.76
N LYS A 51 -5.94 -10.21 -17.78
CA LYS A 51 -7.05 -10.78 -18.54
C LYS A 51 -7.84 -9.64 -19.20
N PRO A 52 -8.66 -9.90 -20.22
CA PRO A 52 -9.53 -8.85 -20.77
C PRO A 52 -10.38 -8.20 -19.67
N GLY A 53 -10.20 -6.88 -19.47
CA GLY A 53 -10.87 -6.11 -18.41
C GLY A 53 -10.26 -6.23 -17.00
N TYR A 54 -9.11 -6.88 -16.84
CA TYR A 54 -8.42 -7.02 -15.55
C TYR A 54 -6.91 -6.84 -15.70
N GLU A 55 -6.38 -5.83 -15.02
CA GLU A 55 -4.95 -5.58 -14.88
C GLU A 55 -4.55 -5.70 -13.40
N PRO A 56 -3.62 -6.60 -13.05
CA PRO A 56 -3.23 -6.81 -11.66
C PRO A 56 -2.42 -5.64 -11.09
N ILE A 57 -1.73 -4.85 -11.92
CA ILE A 57 -0.95 -3.68 -11.49
C ILE A 57 -1.36 -2.46 -12.32
N PHE A 58 -1.90 -1.43 -11.66
CA PHE A 58 -2.07 -0.10 -12.25
C PHE A 58 -0.89 0.78 -11.85
N PHE A 59 -0.01 1.07 -12.81
CA PHE A 59 1.13 1.93 -12.60
C PHE A 59 0.78 3.37 -12.99
N ILE A 60 0.79 4.27 -12.00
CA ILE A 60 0.48 5.70 -12.19
C ILE A 60 1.80 6.47 -12.21
N HIS A 61 2.19 6.92 -13.40
CA HIS A 61 3.46 7.64 -13.64
C HIS A 61 3.32 9.17 -13.67
N ARG A 62 2.19 9.70 -13.18
CA ARG A 62 1.90 11.14 -13.12
C ARG A 62 1.87 11.61 -11.66
N PRO A 63 2.13 12.90 -11.39
CA PRO A 63 1.84 13.46 -10.08
C PRO A 63 0.36 13.25 -9.74
N VAL A 64 0.12 12.74 -8.55
CA VAL A 64 -1.21 12.53 -7.96
C VAL A 64 -1.41 13.57 -6.87
N SER A 65 -2.55 14.26 -6.89
CA SER A 65 -2.86 15.24 -5.83
C SER A 65 -3.08 14.53 -4.50
N ILE A 66 -2.95 15.27 -3.40
CA ILE A 66 -3.22 14.72 -2.06
C ILE A 66 -4.65 14.18 -2.00
N SER A 67 -5.64 14.93 -2.51
CA SER A 67 -7.05 14.50 -2.51
C SER A 67 -7.27 13.18 -3.25
N GLU A 68 -6.65 13.00 -4.41
CA GLU A 68 -6.75 11.77 -5.18
C GLU A 68 -6.06 10.60 -4.47
N ARG A 69 -4.91 10.85 -3.85
CA ARG A 69 -4.20 9.85 -3.03
C ARG A 69 -5.04 9.41 -1.82
N MET A 70 -5.69 10.34 -1.13
CA MET A 70 -6.59 10.02 -0.02
C MET A 70 -7.79 9.16 -0.49
N SER A 71 -8.31 9.41 -1.69
CA SER A 71 -9.37 8.58 -2.28
C SER A 71 -8.89 7.13 -2.45
N TYR A 72 -7.68 6.91 -2.97
CA TYR A 72 -7.09 5.56 -3.03
C TYR A 72 -6.95 4.92 -1.65
N TYR A 73 -6.49 5.66 -0.64
CA TYR A 73 -6.35 5.14 0.72
C TYR A 73 -7.68 4.79 1.39
N SER A 74 -8.75 5.54 1.09
CA SER A 74 -10.09 5.28 1.65
C SER A 74 -10.65 3.93 1.20
N ILE A 75 -10.41 3.56 -0.07
CA ILE A 75 -10.87 2.30 -0.68
C ILE A 75 -9.90 1.14 -0.47
N ALA A 76 -8.60 1.41 -0.25
CA ALA A 76 -7.58 0.37 -0.14
C ALA A 76 -7.78 -0.51 1.11
N GLU A 77 -7.88 -1.82 0.90
CA GLU A 77 -7.92 -2.82 1.98
C GLU A 77 -6.54 -3.05 2.61
N CYS A 78 -5.48 -2.82 1.82
CA CYS A 78 -4.09 -3.01 2.24
C CYS A 78 -3.19 -1.95 1.62
N VAL A 79 -2.26 -1.40 2.42
CA VAL A 79 -1.15 -0.57 1.95
C VAL A 79 0.17 -1.24 2.29
N VAL A 80 1.07 -1.29 1.32
CA VAL A 80 2.38 -1.92 1.44
C VAL A 80 3.46 -0.86 1.21
N VAL A 81 4.31 -0.64 2.22
CA VAL A 81 5.40 0.33 2.17
C VAL A 81 6.72 -0.40 2.38
N THR A 82 7.44 -0.66 1.29
CA THR A 82 8.67 -1.49 1.26
C THR A 82 9.92 -0.66 0.99
N ALA A 83 10.04 0.52 1.59
CA ALA A 83 11.24 1.34 1.43
C ALA A 83 12.46 0.68 2.12
N VAL A 84 13.60 0.70 1.43
CA VAL A 84 14.88 0.13 1.90
C VAL A 84 15.55 1.06 2.92
N ARG A 85 15.48 2.38 2.69
CA ARG A 85 15.88 3.42 3.64
C ARG A 85 14.99 4.64 3.44
N ASP A 86 14.21 4.98 4.46
CA ASP A 86 13.37 6.16 4.46
C ASP A 86 13.32 6.73 5.88
N GLY A 87 13.53 8.05 5.99
CA GLY A 87 13.57 8.74 7.28
C GLY A 87 12.18 8.78 7.90
N MET A 88 11.29 9.60 7.36
CA MET A 88 9.92 9.74 7.84
C MET A 88 8.94 9.61 6.68
N ASN A 89 8.39 8.41 6.52
CA ASN A 89 7.34 8.17 5.53
C ASN A 89 5.98 8.54 6.13
N LEU A 90 5.27 9.48 5.50
CA LEU A 90 3.94 9.91 5.93
C LEU A 90 2.81 9.03 5.38
N THR A 91 3.08 8.21 4.37
CA THR A 91 2.08 7.34 3.71
C THR A 91 1.32 6.45 4.70
N PRO A 92 1.97 5.77 5.67
CA PRO A 92 1.26 4.97 6.65
C PRO A 92 0.30 5.77 7.54
N TYR A 93 0.69 7.00 7.92
CA TYR A 93 -0.15 7.88 8.73
C TYR A 93 -1.35 8.37 7.93
N GLU A 94 -1.13 8.82 6.70
CA GLU A 94 -2.20 9.24 5.79
C GLU A 94 -3.21 8.11 5.55
N TYR A 95 -2.73 6.88 5.34
CA TYR A 95 -3.59 5.70 5.21
C TYR A 95 -4.43 5.46 6.47
N THR A 96 -3.78 5.49 7.64
CA THR A 96 -4.45 5.24 8.93
C THR A 96 -5.55 6.26 9.18
N VAL A 97 -5.27 7.55 8.95
CA VAL A 97 -6.26 8.63 9.11
C VAL A 97 -7.42 8.48 8.11
N CYS A 98 -7.13 8.15 6.85
CA CYS A 98 -8.18 7.94 5.83
C CYS A 98 -9.09 6.75 6.15
N ARG A 99 -8.56 5.69 6.77
CA ARG A 99 -9.31 4.48 7.10
C ARG A 99 -10.07 4.57 8.41
N GLN A 100 -9.53 5.23 9.42
CA GLN A 100 -10.21 5.46 10.69
C GLN A 100 -11.44 6.35 10.52
N GLY A 101 -11.39 7.30 9.57
CA GLY A 101 -12.50 8.21 9.30
C GLY A 101 -12.83 9.10 10.50
N VAL A 102 -13.75 10.05 10.30
CA VAL A 102 -14.23 10.88 11.40
C VAL A 102 -15.23 10.06 12.21
N SER A 103 -14.88 9.70 13.45
CA SER A 103 -15.82 9.12 14.42
C SER A 103 -16.95 10.14 14.66
N GLY A 104 -18.07 9.97 13.96
CA GLY A 104 -19.22 10.90 14.03
C GLY A 104 -20.01 11.07 12.74
N ALA A 105 -19.52 10.62 11.58
CA ALA A 105 -20.29 10.64 10.33
C ALA A 105 -21.16 9.38 10.16
N GLU A 106 -21.98 9.10 11.17
CA GLU A 106 -22.99 8.05 11.09
C GLU A 106 -24.25 8.64 10.46
N THR A 107 -24.26 8.75 9.14
CA THR A 107 -25.48 8.98 8.38
C THR A 107 -25.86 7.71 7.64
N GLY A 108 -26.56 6.83 8.37
CA GLY A 108 -27.67 6.07 7.79
C GLY A 108 -27.40 4.89 6.86
N SER A 109 -26.31 4.13 7.01
CA SER A 109 -26.26 2.80 6.38
C SER A 109 -25.72 1.71 7.31
N ASN A 110 -26.56 0.71 7.55
CA ASN A 110 -26.32 -0.50 8.36
C ASN A 110 -25.27 -1.45 7.73
N LEU A 111 -24.12 -0.93 7.30
CA LEU A 111 -23.03 -1.72 6.68
C LEU A 111 -21.71 -1.64 7.45
N SER A 112 -21.66 -0.98 8.62
CA SER A 112 -20.42 -0.75 9.36
C SER A 112 -20.03 -1.95 10.21
N GLY A 113 -19.68 -3.06 9.55
CA GLY A 113 -18.77 -4.05 10.15
C GLY A 113 -17.36 -3.45 10.24
N PRO A 114 -16.49 -3.96 11.13
CA PRO A 114 -15.10 -3.50 11.22
C PRO A 114 -14.45 -3.57 9.84
N LYS A 115 -14.15 -2.40 9.27
CA LYS A 115 -13.44 -2.29 8.00
C LYS A 115 -12.05 -2.88 8.20
N LYS A 116 -11.82 -4.11 7.70
CA LYS A 116 -10.50 -4.74 7.77
C LYS A 116 -9.51 -3.84 7.01
N SER A 117 -8.53 -3.30 7.73
CA SER A 117 -7.45 -2.49 7.17
C SER A 117 -6.14 -3.14 7.54
N MET A 118 -5.27 -3.34 6.55
CA MET A 118 -3.95 -3.92 6.76
C MET A 118 -2.89 -2.94 6.29
N LEU A 119 -1.86 -2.77 7.11
CA LEU A 119 -0.71 -1.96 6.78
C LEU A 119 0.53 -2.84 6.92
N VAL A 120 1.28 -2.99 5.83
CA VAL A 120 2.55 -3.71 5.80
C VAL A 120 3.65 -2.68 5.61
N VAL A 121 4.53 -2.53 6.61
CA VAL A 121 5.62 -1.54 6.61
C VAL A 121 6.94 -2.26 6.79
N SER A 122 7.94 -1.85 6.01
CA SER A 122 9.33 -2.26 6.17
C SER A 122 9.89 -1.80 7.53
N GLU A 123 10.66 -2.66 8.18
CA GLU A 123 11.33 -2.33 9.45
C GLU A 123 12.36 -1.20 9.33
N PHE A 124 12.86 -0.97 8.11
CA PHE A 124 13.87 0.05 7.80
C PHE A 124 13.28 1.45 7.58
N ILE A 125 11.97 1.63 7.81
CA ILE A 125 11.29 2.92 7.73
C ILE A 125 11.26 3.54 9.11
N GLY A 126 11.72 4.79 9.24
CA GLY A 126 11.82 5.45 10.55
C GLY A 126 10.48 5.74 11.24
N CYS A 127 9.33 5.61 10.57
CA CYS A 127 8.01 5.66 11.21
C CYS A 127 7.59 4.33 11.87
N THR A 128 8.30 3.23 11.62
CA THR A 128 7.95 1.90 12.15
C THR A 128 7.93 1.85 13.68
N PRO A 129 8.91 2.41 14.42
CA PRO A 129 8.85 2.47 15.89
C PRO A 129 7.62 3.21 16.41
N SER A 130 7.24 4.32 15.77
CA SER A 130 6.06 5.10 16.15
C SER A 130 4.75 4.36 15.88
N LEU A 131 4.64 3.70 14.72
CA LEU A 131 3.46 2.91 14.35
C LEU A 131 3.33 1.64 15.20
N ARG A 132 4.44 1.06 15.68
CA ARG A 132 4.39 -0.06 16.65
C ARG A 132 3.64 0.34 17.91
N CYS A 133 3.85 1.55 18.44
CA CYS A 133 3.12 2.03 19.61
C CYS A 133 1.62 2.17 19.35
N TYR A 134 1.21 2.67 18.18
CA TYR A 134 -0.21 2.77 17.79
C TYR A 134 -0.87 1.41 17.52
N PHE A 135 -0.14 0.45 16.97
CA PHE A 135 -0.66 -0.90 16.74
C PHE A 135 -0.68 -1.76 18.00
N LEU A 136 0.16 -1.47 19.01
CA LEU A 136 0.10 -2.16 20.31
C LEU A 136 -1.19 -1.86 21.09
N GLU A 137 -1.79 -0.67 20.94
CA GLU A 137 -3.14 -0.39 21.50
C GLU A 137 -4.26 -1.19 20.80
N PHE A 138 -4.04 -1.64 19.56
CA PHE A 138 -4.94 -2.57 18.86
C PHE A 138 -4.55 -4.05 19.02
N SER A 139 -3.39 -4.33 19.64
CA SER A 139 -2.77 -5.66 19.72
C SER A 139 -3.27 -6.50 20.91
N ASN A 140 -4.57 -6.50 21.16
CA ASN A 140 -5.20 -7.64 21.86
C ASN A 140 -5.71 -8.72 20.89
N MET A 141 -5.39 -8.61 19.60
CA MET A 141 -5.80 -9.61 18.63
C MET A 141 -4.72 -9.77 17.55
N TRP A 142 -3.88 -10.80 17.73
CA TRP A 142 -2.95 -11.40 16.75
C TRP A 142 -1.59 -10.72 16.53
N ILE A 143 -0.61 -11.07 17.38
CA ILE A 143 0.52 -11.96 17.04
C ILE A 143 1.54 -11.82 18.17
N SER A 144 1.46 -12.76 19.10
CA SER A 144 2.58 -13.16 19.93
C SER A 144 3.62 -13.83 19.03
N SER A 145 4.82 -13.26 18.96
CA SER A 145 6.04 -14.00 18.65
C SER A 145 7.24 -13.31 19.29
N PRO A 146 8.18 -14.07 19.89
CA PRO A 146 9.01 -13.62 20.99
C PRO A 146 10.47 -13.45 20.54
N TRP A 147 10.77 -12.40 19.78
CA TRP A 147 12.15 -12.04 19.47
C TRP A 147 12.27 -10.52 19.43
N ALA A 148 12.26 -9.94 20.62
CA ALA A 148 12.77 -8.61 20.89
C ALA A 148 13.82 -8.76 22.00
N CYS A 149 15.07 -8.98 21.59
CA CYS A 149 16.29 -8.71 22.34
C CYS A 149 17.24 -8.02 21.37
#